data_AF-A0A662EK58-F1
#
_entry.id   AF-A0A662EK58-F1
#
_cell.length_a   1.000
_cell.length_b   1.000
_cell.length_c   1.000
_cell.angle_alpha   90.00
_cell.angle_beta   90.00
_cell.angle_gamma   90.00
#
_symmetry.space_group_name_H-M   'P 1'
#
loop_
_entity.id
_entity.type
_entity.pdbx_description
1 polymer ?
#
loop_
_entity_poly.entity_id
_entity_poly.type
_entity_poly.pdbx_seq_one_letter_code
_entity_poly.pdbx_strand_id
1 'polypeptide(L)' 'MVQVVTECYVQGVSTRRVDGLVRTLGLEGMTKSRVSALAKELDRLAEGFRNRPLDRGPYMFVWLDAMTYPLHAQSAHQGT' A
#
# COMPACT_ATOMS: atom_id res chain seq x y z
N MET A 1 8.82 -10.33 -11.53
CA MET A 1 9.30 -9.00 -11.10
C MET A 1 8.25 -8.18 -10.37
N VAL A 2 7.01 -8.08 -10.84
CA VAL A 2 5.94 -7.32 -10.16
C VAL A 2 5.57 -7.89 -8.78
N GLN A 3 5.55 -9.23 -8.63
CA GLN A 3 5.16 -9.87 -7.37
C GLN A 3 5.96 -9.44 -6.14
N VAL A 4 7.28 -9.26 -6.24
CA VAL A 4 8.11 -8.84 -5.10
C VAL A 4 7.72 -7.44 -4.62
N VAL A 5 7.42 -6.53 -5.55
CA VAL A 5 6.99 -5.16 -5.23
C VAL A 5 5.59 -5.15 -4.63
N THR A 6 4.67 -5.97 -5.17
CA THR A 6 3.32 -6.15 -4.63
C THR A 6 3.36 -6.72 -3.21
N GLU A 7 4.14 -7.79 -2.98
CA GLU A 7 4.33 -8.41 -1.67
C GLU A 7 4.87 -7.38 -0.67
N CYS A 8 5.91 -6.63 -1.04
CA CYS A 8 6.48 -5.60 -0.18
C CYS A 8 5.49 -4.50 0.19
N TYR A 9 4.66 -4.05 -0.77
CA TYR A 9 3.66 -3.02 -0.53
C TYR A 9 2.53 -3.52 0.38
N VAL A 10 2.05 -4.75 0.16
CA VAL A 10 1.01 -5.39 1.00
C VAL A 10 1.52 -5.66 2.41
N GLN A 11 2.78 -6.09 2.55
CA GLN A 11 3.42 -6.38 3.83
C GLN A 11 3.92 -5.12 4.57
N GLY A 12 3.72 -3.92 4.02
CA GLY A 12 4.15 -2.66 4.65
C GLY A 12 5.66 -2.52 4.77
N VAL A 13 6.42 -3.16 3.89
CA VAL A 13 7.88 -3.10 3.86
C VAL A 13 8.28 -1.69 3.43
N SER A 14 9.04 -0.99 4.27
CA SER A 14 9.49 0.37 3.97
C SER A 14 10.26 0.43 2.65
N THR A 15 10.13 1.52 1.90
CA THR A 15 10.79 1.70 0.59
C THR A 15 12.31 1.45 0.62
N ARG A 16 12.97 1.74 1.75
CA ARG A 16 14.38 1.39 1.99
C ARG A 16 14.65 -0.12 2.08
N ARG A 17 13.73 -0.86 2.68
CA ARG A 17 13.85 -2.31 2.88
C ARG A 17 13.49 -3.08 1.61
N VAL A 18 12.67 -2.48 0.73
CA VAL A 18 12.44 -2.95 -0.64
C VAL A 18 13.73 -2.91 -1.46
N ASP A 19 14.49 -1.80 -1.44
CA ASP A 19 15.78 -1.70 -2.15
C ASP A 19 16.78 -2.79 -1.70
N GLY A 20 16.78 -3.13 -0.40
CA GLY A 20 17.57 -4.23 0.14
C GLY A 20 17.16 -5.60 -0.39
N LEU A 21 15.86 -5.91 -0.36
CA LEU A 21 15.31 -7.17 -0.90
C LEU A 21 15.57 -7.30 -2.41
N VAL A 22 15.45 -6.21 -3.15
CA VAL A 22 15.70 -6.17 -4.60
C VAL A 22 17.15 -6.48 -4.92
N ARG A 23 18.11 -5.98 -4.11
CA ARG A 23 19.52 -6.36 -4.22
C ARG A 23 19.76 -7.83 -3.85
N THR A 24 19.19 -8.30 -2.74
CA THR A 24 19.34 -9.70 -2.29
C THR A 24 18.78 -10.72 -3.28
N LEU A 25 17.72 -10.35 -4.01
CA LEU A 25 17.09 -11.19 -5.03
C LEU A 25 17.75 -11.06 -6.43
N GLY A 26 18.88 -10.36 -6.55
CA GLY A 26 19.61 -10.20 -7.82
C GLY A 26 18.92 -9.29 -8.84
N LEU A 27 17.96 -8.46 -8.40
CA LEU A 27 17.20 -7.53 -9.24
C LEU A 27 17.85 -6.14 -9.27
N GLU A 28 19.18 -6.09 -9.33
CA GLU A 28 20.05 -4.89 -9.18
C GLU A 28 19.75 -3.75 -10.17
N GLY A 29 18.96 -4.00 -11.23
CA GLY A 29 18.56 -3.01 -12.24
C GLY A 29 17.23 -2.28 -11.98
N MET A 30 16.57 -2.49 -10.83
CA MET A 30 15.28 -1.83 -10.57
C MET A 30 15.47 -0.45 -9.94
N THR A 31 15.22 0.61 -10.73
CA THR A 31 15.37 1.99 -10.30
C THR A 31 14.23 2.42 -9.38
N LYS A 32 14.48 3.45 -8.54
CA LYS A 32 13.44 4.09 -7.71
C LYS A 32 12.21 4.53 -8.53
N SER A 33 12.43 5.01 -9.77
CA SER A 33 11.34 5.40 -10.68
C SER A 33 10.50 4.20 -11.13
N ARG A 34 11.12 3.04 -11.36
CA ARG A 34 10.42 1.80 -11.71
C ARG A 34 9.61 1.23 -10.54
N VAL A 35 10.15 1.30 -9.33
CA VAL A 35 9.42 0.93 -8.10
C VAL A 35 8.22 1.85 -7.89
N SER A 36 8.40 3.16 -8.04
CA SER A 36 7.29 4.12 -7.93
C SER A 36 6.22 3.92 -8.99
N ALA A 37 6.59 3.57 -10.23
CA ALA A 37 5.64 3.27 -11.30
C ALA A 37 4.80 2.01 -10.98
N LEU A 38 5.44 0.95 -10.47
CA LEU A 38 4.75 -0.27 -10.05
C LEU A 38 3.82 -0.03 -8.85
N ALA A 39 4.23 0.80 -7.89
CA ALA A 39 3.38 1.20 -6.77
C ALA A 39 2.12 1.94 -7.25
N LYS A 40 2.26 2.88 -8.21
CA LYS A 40 1.12 3.61 -8.80
C LYS A 40 0.12 2.70 -9.52
N GLU A 41 0.61 1.64 -10.16
CA GLU A 41 -0.27 0.64 -10.79
C GLU A 41 -1.07 -0.13 -9.74
N LEU A 42 -0.41 -0.49 -8.63
CA LEU A 42 -1.04 -1.16 -7.49
C LEU A 42 -2.08 -0.27 -6.79
N ASP A 43 -1.82 1.03 -6.70
CA ASP A 43 -2.77 2.00 -6.12
C ASP A 43 -4.12 1.96 -6.85
N ARG A 44 -4.12 1.81 -8.19
CA ARG A 44 -5.37 1.68 -8.98
C ARG A 44 -6.14 0.40 -8.64
N LEU A 45 -5.44 -0.71 -8.43
CA LEU A 45 -6.06 -1.97 -8.03
C LEU A 45 -6.64 -1.85 -6.62
N ALA A 46 -5.93 -1.20 -5.70
CA ALA A 46 -6.40 -0.94 -4.34
C ALA A 46 -7.63 -0.02 -4.32
N GLU A 47 -7.66 0.99 -5.19
CA GLU A 47 -8.80 1.89 -5.34
C GLU A 47 -10.03 1.16 -5.89
N GLY A 48 -9.86 0.32 -6.91
CA GLY A 48 -10.94 -0.53 -7.42
C GLY A 48 -11.49 -1.50 -6.37
N PHE A 49 -10.61 -2.08 -5.54
CA PHE A 49 -11.03 -2.91 -4.41
C PHE A 49 -11.79 -2.11 -3.36
N ARG A 50 -11.31 -0.92 -2.98
CA ARG A 50 -11.93 -0.05 -1.97
C ARG A 50 -13.33 0.42 -2.38
N ASN A 51 -13.51 0.78 -3.65
CA ASN A 51 -14.77 1.34 -4.18
C ASN A 51 -15.70 0.26 -4.76
N ARG A 52 -15.43 -1.02 -4.52
CA ARG A 52 -16.25 -2.11 -5.06
C ARG A 52 -17.68 -2.06 -4.50
N PRO A 53 -18.72 -2.28 -5.32
CA PRO A 53 -20.08 -2.42 -4.82
C PRO A 53 -20.20 -3.59 -3.83
N LEU A 54 -20.84 -3.32 -2.69
CA LEU A 54 -21.18 -4.31 -1.65
C LEU A 54 -22.69 -4.59 -1.66
N ASP A 55 -23.32 -4.53 -2.83
CA ASP A 55 -24.76 -4.71 -3.05
C ASP A 55 -25.13 -6.12 -3.52
N ARG A 56 -24.13 -6.98 -3.75
CA ARG A 56 -24.29 -8.29 -4.42
C ARG A 56 -24.76 -9.44 -3.52
N GLY A 57 -25.27 -9.19 -2.32
CA GLY A 57 -25.84 -10.25 -1.49
C GLY A 57 -26.31 -9.76 -0.11
N PRO A 58 -27.05 -10.59 0.64
CA PRO A 58 -27.43 -10.26 2.00
C PRO A 58 -26.20 -10.39 2.91
N TYR A 59 -25.60 -9.25 3.29
CA TYR A 59 -24.61 -9.18 4.37
C TYR A 59 -25.34 -9.18 5.71
N MET A 60 -25.62 -10.36 6.26
CA MET A 60 -26.40 -10.48 7.51
C MET A 60 -25.66 -10.00 8.75
N PHE A 61 -24.32 -9.95 8.70
CA PHE A 61 -23.46 -9.56 9.81
C PHE A 61 -22.28 -8.73 9.30
N VAL A 62 -21.90 -7.69 10.05
CA VAL A 62 -20.75 -6.83 9.77
C VAL A 62 -19.91 -6.72 11.03
N TRP A 63 -18.60 -6.92 10.91
CA TRP A 63 -17.66 -6.81 12.01
C TRP A 63 -16.82 -5.55 11.79
N LEU A 64 -16.63 -4.77 12.84
CA LEU A 64 -15.83 -3.55 12.83
C LEU A 64 -14.60 -3.77 13.71
N ASP A 65 -13.43 -3.45 13.17
CA ASP A 65 -12.15 -3.47 13.89
C ASP A 65 -11.52 -2.08 13.84
N ALA A 66 -10.80 -1.70 14.90
CA ALA A 66 -10.13 -0.41 15.00
C ALA A 66 -8.70 -0.59 15.49
N MET A 67 -7.74 -0.07 14.72
CA MET A 67 -6.32 -0.05 15.04
C MET A 67 -5.81 1.38 15.13
N THR A 68 -4.95 1.67 16.11
CA THR A 68 -4.31 2.97 16.29
C THR A 68 -2.87 2.93 15.78
N TYR A 69 -2.50 3.94 15.00
CA TYR A 69 -1.12 4.13 14.54
C TYR A 69 -0.63 5.50 15.00
N PRO A 70 0.58 5.60 15.56
CA PRO A 70 1.17 6.89 15.91
C PRO A 70 1.46 7.64 14.60
N LEU A 71 0.70 8.70 14.37
CA LEU A 71 0.93 9.62 13.25
C LEU A 71 1.78 10.78 13.78
N HIS A 72 2.86 11.13 13.07
CA HIS A 72 3.50 12.42 13.27
C HIS A 72 2.59 13.49 12.68
N ALA A 73 1.77 14.10 13.53
CA ALA A 73 0.92 15.20 13.15
C ALA A 73 1.80 16.37 12.68
N GLN A 74 1.70 16.75 11.41
CA GLN A 74 2.07 18.09 11.01
C GLN A 74 0.99 19.03 11.55
N SER A 75 1.42 20.04 12.30
CA SER A 75 0.59 21.02 12.99
C SER A 75 -0.54 21.50 12.08
N ALA A 76 -1.77 21.09 12.37
CA ALA A 76 -2.95 21.69 11.78
C ALA A 76 -2.96 23.15 12.25
N HIS A 77 -2.83 24.08 11.31
CA HIS A 77 -3.11 25.48 11.55
C HIS A 77 -4.52 25.59 12.15
N GLN A 78 -4.58 26.07 13.40
CA GLN A 78 -5.79 26.63 13.97
C GLN A 78 -6.23 27.81 13.08
N GLY A 79 -7.48 27.76 12.62
CA GLY A 79 -8.05 28.78 11.75
C GLY A 79 -9.57 28.79 11.88
N THR A 80 -10.01 29.49 12.93
CA THR A 80 -11.24 30.29 13.12
C THR A 80 -12.60 29.72 12.74
#